data_AF-A0A1X2KIG6-F1
#
_entry.id   AF-A0A1X2KIG6-F1
#
_cell.length_a   1.000
_cell.length_b   1.000
_cell.length_c   1.000
_cell.angle_alpha   90.00
_cell.angle_beta   90.00
_cell.angle_gamma   90.00
#
_symmetry.space_group_name_H-M   'P 1'
#
loop_
_entity.id
_entity.type
_entity.pdbx_description
1 polymer ?
#
loop_
_entity_poly.entity_id
_entity_poly.type
_entity_poly.pdbx_seq_one_letter_code
_entity_poly.pdbx_strand_id
1 'polypeptide(L)'
;MGTHSATDPSGSPNELVAAAMSQPRARQLTAAQRARLQRAARDAALLYPDNSDLQQCAIDAALDYLNDGADLDAEGAEWHRIREKEKRLAARVRQLAVMSVADKAVSERRAADVIFVDRMALRRWSGKTANTRKRESARSQEQSR
;
A
#
# COMPACT_ATOMS: atom_id res chain seq x y z
N MET A 1 -19.97 -28.28 -6.58
CA MET A 1 -19.62 -27.45 -5.42
C MET A 1 -18.81 -26.29 -5.96
N GLY A 2 -19.40 -25.12 -6.21
CA GLY A 2 -19.96 -24.19 -5.25
C GLY A 2 -19.20 -22.88 -5.49
N THR A 3 -19.84 -21.95 -6.19
CA THR A 3 -19.28 -20.70 -6.72
C THR A 3 -18.82 -19.78 -5.58
N HIS A 4 -17.53 -19.49 -5.49
CA HIS A 4 -17.07 -18.28 -4.81
C HIS A 4 -17.30 -17.09 -5.75
N SER A 5 -18.53 -16.58 -5.73
CA SER A 5 -18.79 -15.21 -6.13
C SER A 5 -18.01 -14.32 -5.17
N ALA A 6 -16.85 -13.86 -5.62
CA ALA A 6 -16.27 -12.64 -5.10
C ALA A 6 -17.31 -11.54 -5.38
N THR A 7 -17.87 -10.98 -4.32
CA THR A 7 -18.63 -9.75 -4.39
C THR A 7 -17.67 -8.71 -4.92
N ASP A 8 -17.71 -8.41 -6.21
CA ASP A 8 -17.09 -7.21 -6.76
C ASP A 8 -17.79 -6.03 -6.07
N PRO A 9 -17.11 -5.20 -5.26
CA PRO A 9 -17.61 -3.89 -4.92
C PRO A 9 -17.21 -2.91 -6.03
N SER A 10 -17.13 -3.38 -7.29
CA SER A 10 -16.93 -2.52 -8.46
C SER A 10 -18.25 -1.82 -8.77
N GLY A 11 -18.72 -1.03 -7.81
CA GLY A 11 -19.70 0.00 -8.10
C GLY A 11 -19.09 0.86 -9.20
N SER A 12 -19.77 0.95 -10.34
CA SER A 12 -19.33 1.86 -11.39
C SER A 12 -19.17 3.27 -10.81
N PRO A 13 -18.31 4.14 -11.36
CA PRO A 13 -18.17 5.50 -10.87
C PRO A 13 -19.51 6.24 -10.71
N ASN A 14 -20.48 5.94 -11.57
CA ASN A 14 -21.84 6.48 -11.48
C ASN A 14 -22.64 5.93 -10.29
N GLU A 15 -22.43 4.68 -9.89
CA GLU A 15 -23.07 4.09 -8.71
C GLU A 15 -22.49 4.67 -7.41
N LEU A 16 -21.18 4.94 -7.35
CA LEU A 16 -20.55 5.62 -6.22
C LEU A 16 -21.09 7.05 -6.07
N VAL A 17 -21.25 7.78 -7.18
CA VAL A 17 -21.89 9.11 -7.16
C VAL A 17 -23.33 9.02 -6.66
N ALA A 18 -24.11 8.06 -7.16
CA ALA A 18 -25.50 7.89 -6.75
C ALA A 18 -25.63 7.51 -5.27
N ALA A 19 -24.72 6.65 -4.78
CA ALA A 19 -24.64 6.26 -3.38
C ALA A 19 -24.28 7.47 -2.50
N ALA A 20 -23.24 8.23 -2.86
CA ALA A 20 -22.84 9.45 -2.16
C ALA A 20 -23.97 10.49 -2.10
N MET A 21 -24.68 10.70 -3.22
CA MET A 21 -25.82 11.63 -3.30
C MET A 21 -27.04 11.16 -2.48
N SER A 22 -27.14 9.86 -2.21
CA SER A 22 -28.22 9.29 -1.40
C SER A 22 -27.98 9.41 0.11
N GLN A 23 -26.74 9.70 0.52
CA GLN A 23 -26.37 9.83 1.93
C GLN A 23 -27.10 11.02 2.61
N PRO A 24 -27.45 10.92 3.90
CA PRO A 24 -28.13 12.00 4.63
C PRO A 24 -27.39 13.34 4.60
N ARG A 25 -26.05 13.30 4.65
CA ARG A 25 -25.20 14.50 4.59
C ARG A 25 -25.29 15.20 3.23
N ALA A 26 -25.33 14.43 2.13
CA ALA A 26 -25.50 14.98 0.79
C ALA A 26 -26.89 15.64 0.57
N ARG A 27 -27.92 15.19 1.29
CA ARG A 27 -29.26 15.80 1.23
C ARG A 27 -29.30 17.20 1.82
N GLN A 28 -28.41 17.52 2.75
CA GLN A 28 -28.33 18.85 3.38
C GLN A 28 -27.59 19.87 2.51
N LEU A 29 -26.86 19.40 1.49
CA LEU A 29 -26.13 20.26 0.55
C LEU A 29 -27.08 21.07 -0.33
N THR A 30 -26.70 22.32 -0.59
CA THR A 30 -27.33 23.19 -1.60
C THR A 30 -27.12 22.63 -3.01
N ALA A 31 -27.91 23.09 -3.98
CA ALA A 31 -27.76 22.68 -5.38
C ALA A 31 -26.34 22.92 -5.93
N ALA A 32 -25.71 24.05 -5.57
CA ALA A 32 -24.35 24.37 -5.97
C ALA A 32 -23.32 23.40 -5.35
N GLN A 33 -23.46 23.07 -4.07
CA GLN A 33 -22.59 22.09 -3.39
C GLN A 33 -22.78 20.68 -3.96
N ARG A 34 -24.01 20.27 -4.30
CA ARG A 34 -24.27 18.99 -4.97
C ARG A 34 -23.59 18.90 -6.34
N ALA A 35 -23.60 19.98 -7.12
CA ALA A 35 -22.89 20.02 -8.40
C ALA A 35 -21.36 19.93 -8.21
N ARG A 36 -20.82 20.56 -7.16
CA ARG A 36 -19.40 20.42 -6.78
C ARG A 36 -19.06 18.98 -6.37
N LEU A 37 -19.92 18.32 -5.60
CA LEU A 37 -19.74 16.92 -5.22
C LEU A 37 -19.74 15.99 -6.43
N GLN A 38 -20.67 16.19 -7.38
CA GLN A 38 -20.69 15.41 -8.63
C GLN A 38 -19.41 15.61 -9.45
N ARG A 39 -18.85 16.82 -9.46
CA ARG A 39 -17.56 17.08 -10.10
C ARG A 39 -16.43 16.36 -9.38
N ALA A 40 -16.35 16.47 -8.06
CA ALA A 40 -15.33 15.79 -7.25
C ALA A 40 -15.36 14.27 -7.44
N ALA A 41 -16.56 13.68 -7.57
CA ALA A 41 -16.70 12.26 -7.81
C ALA A 41 -16.21 11.83 -9.21
N ARG A 42 -16.41 12.67 -10.24
CA ARG A 42 -15.79 12.45 -11.56
C ARG A 42 -14.27 12.55 -11.50
N ASP A 43 -13.76 13.53 -10.77
CA ASP A 43 -12.32 13.72 -10.57
C ASP A 43 -11.71 12.52 -9.81
N ALA A 44 -12.40 11.99 -8.80
CA ALA A 44 -11.99 10.79 -8.07
C ALA A 44 -11.89 9.56 -8.98
N ALA A 45 -12.86 9.37 -9.87
CA ALA A 45 -12.84 8.28 -10.85
C ALA A 45 -11.65 8.37 -11.84
N LEU A 46 -11.20 9.60 -12.16
CA LEU A 46 -10.01 9.82 -12.98
C LEU A 46 -8.71 9.60 -12.20
N LEU A 47 -8.68 9.98 -10.92
CA LEU A 47 -7.50 9.81 -10.06
C LEU A 47 -7.26 8.35 -9.67
N TYR A 48 -8.33 7.57 -9.52
CA TYR A 48 -8.27 6.20 -8.99
C TYR A 48 -9.06 5.21 -9.88
N PRO A 49 -8.72 5.07 -11.18
CA PRO A 49 -9.56 4.37 -12.15
C PRO A 49 -9.87 2.91 -11.77
N ASP A 50 -8.91 2.23 -11.11
CA ASP A 50 -8.99 0.81 -10.78
C ASP A 50 -9.21 0.53 -9.28
N ASN A 51 -9.55 1.55 -8.49
CA ASN A 51 -9.69 1.41 -7.05
C ASN A 51 -10.93 2.15 -6.51
N SER A 52 -12.05 1.44 -6.44
CA SER A 52 -13.33 1.99 -5.96
C SER A 52 -13.28 2.44 -4.51
N ASP A 53 -12.49 1.80 -3.65
CA ASP A 53 -12.31 2.22 -2.26
C ASP A 53 -11.64 3.59 -2.16
N LEU A 54 -10.60 3.85 -2.97
CA LEU A 54 -9.95 5.15 -3.04
C LEU A 54 -10.83 6.22 -3.70
N GLN A 55 -11.63 5.84 -4.71
CA GLN A 55 -12.65 6.74 -5.27
C GLN A 55 -13.64 7.17 -4.19
N GLN A 56 -14.19 6.21 -3.44
CA GLN A 56 -15.15 6.46 -2.38
C GLN A 56 -14.53 7.31 -1.26
N CYS A 57 -13.30 7.01 -0.85
CA CYS A 57 -12.57 7.81 0.13
C CYS A 57 -12.43 9.28 -0.29
N ALA A 58 -12.13 9.54 -1.57
CA ALA A 58 -12.04 10.90 -2.09
C ALA A 58 -13.40 11.61 -2.14
N ILE A 59 -14.47 10.88 -2.45
CA ILE A 59 -15.84 11.41 -2.45
C ILE A 59 -16.30 11.75 -1.02
N ASP A 60 -16.00 10.90 -0.05
CA ASP A 60 -16.33 11.13 1.36
C ASP A 60 -15.55 12.34 1.92
N ALA A 61 -14.27 12.50 1.56
CA ALA A 61 -13.50 13.70 1.91
C ALA A 61 -14.11 14.99 1.31
N ALA A 62 -14.60 14.92 0.05
CA ALA A 62 -15.31 16.05 -0.56
C ALA A 62 -16.64 16.35 0.15
N LEU A 63 -17.35 15.32 0.60
CA LEU A 63 -18.57 15.47 1.40
C LEU A 63 -18.28 16.15 2.74
N ASP A 64 -17.24 15.73 3.45
CA ASP A 64 -16.86 16.32 4.73
C ASP A 64 -16.42 17.77 4.54
N TYR A 65 -15.67 18.08 3.48
CA TYR A 65 -15.31 19.45 3.13
C TYR A 65 -16.54 20.32 2.84
N LEU A 66 -17.51 19.83 2.07
CA LEU A 66 -18.71 20.59 1.71
C LEU A 66 -19.69 20.79 2.88
N ASN A 67 -19.54 20.02 3.97
CA ASN A 67 -20.31 20.16 5.20
C ASN A 67 -19.52 20.83 6.34
N ASP A 68 -18.40 21.51 6.03
CA ASP A 68 -17.52 22.18 7.00
C ASP A 68 -16.99 21.25 8.10
N GLY A 69 -16.93 19.94 7.84
CA GLY A 69 -16.44 18.91 8.74
C GLY A 69 -14.98 18.52 8.51
N ALA A 70 -14.34 19.06 7.47
CA ALA A 70 -12.95 18.74 7.13
C ALA A 70 -11.98 19.81 7.67
N ASP A 71 -10.88 19.33 8.27
CA ASP A 71 -9.74 20.14 8.68
C ASP A 71 -8.47 19.62 7.97
N LEU A 72 -7.99 20.39 6.99
CA LEU A 72 -6.85 20.00 6.17
C LEU A 72 -5.55 19.88 6.98
N ASP A 73 -5.38 20.71 8.01
CA ASP A 73 -4.16 20.70 8.83
C ASP A 73 -4.16 19.46 9.73
N ALA A 74 -5.32 19.10 10.31
CA ALA A 74 -5.48 17.89 11.09
C ALA A 74 -5.25 16.62 10.23
N GLU A 75 -5.84 16.56 9.04
CA GLU A 75 -5.65 15.44 8.10
C GLU A 75 -4.19 15.33 7.63
N GLY A 76 -3.53 16.47 7.36
CA GLY A 76 -2.11 16.52 7.03
C GLY A 76 -1.22 15.99 8.16
N ALA A 77 -1.53 16.34 9.41
CA ALA A 77 -0.81 15.84 10.58
C ALA A 77 -0.97 14.33 10.76
N GLU A 78 -2.19 13.78 10.62
CA GLU A 78 -2.40 12.34 10.72
C GLU A 78 -1.73 11.58 9.57
N TRP A 79 -1.75 12.14 8.35
CA TRP A 79 -1.00 11.58 7.23
C TRP A 79 0.49 11.42 7.55
N HIS A 80 1.12 12.47 8.07
CA HIS A 80 2.52 12.41 8.50
C HIS A 80 2.75 11.38 9.60
N ARG A 81 1.84 11.29 10.57
CA ARG A 81 1.92 10.30 11.65
C ARG A 81 1.83 8.86 11.12
N ILE A 82 0.91 8.60 10.20
CA ILE A 82 0.74 7.29 9.55
C ILE A 82 1.99 6.94 8.74
N ARG A 83 2.55 7.89 7.98
CA ARG A 83 3.81 7.68 7.25
C ARG A 83 4.97 7.30 8.16
N GLU A 84 5.10 7.93 9.32
CA GLU A 84 6.13 7.55 10.29
C GLU A 84 5.88 6.15 10.89
N LYS A 85 4.62 5.78 11.15
CA LYS A 85 4.27 4.43 11.59
C LYS A 85 4.58 3.39 10.51
N GLU A 86 4.26 3.68 9.25
CA GLU A 86 4.57 2.83 8.09
C GLU A 86 6.07 2.55 8.00
N LYS A 87 6.91 3.59 8.13
CA LYS A 87 8.39 3.45 8.17
C LYS A 87 8.85 2.51 9.28
N ARG A 88 8.32 2.67 10.49
CA ARG A 88 8.65 1.81 11.65
C ARG A 88 8.21 0.36 11.40
N LEU A 89 7.03 0.15 10.84
CA LEU A 89 6.51 -1.17 10.52
C LEU A 89 7.38 -1.86 9.45
N ALA A 90 7.76 -1.12 8.40
CA ALA A 90 8.64 -1.60 7.33
C ALA A 90 10.02 -2.02 7.88
N ALA A 91 10.60 -1.23 8.78
CA ALA A 91 11.87 -1.57 9.44
C ALA A 91 11.75 -2.87 10.25
N ARG A 92 10.66 -3.03 11.01
CA ARG A 92 10.39 -4.25 11.80
C ARG A 92 10.24 -5.47 10.89
N VAL A 93 9.43 -5.38 9.85
CA VAL A 93 9.21 -6.48 8.89
C VAL A 93 10.52 -6.87 8.20
N ARG A 94 11.34 -5.89 7.80
CA ARG A 94 12.66 -6.15 7.22
C ARG A 94 13.57 -6.92 8.18
N GLN A 95 13.65 -6.51 9.44
CA GLN A 95 14.49 -7.19 10.43
C GLN A 95 14.04 -8.65 10.65
N LEU A 96 12.73 -8.87 10.76
CA LEU A 96 12.16 -10.22 10.88
C LEU A 96 12.51 -11.10 9.69
N ALA A 97 12.44 -10.57 8.46
CA ALA A 97 12.78 -11.31 7.26
C ALA A 97 14.27 -11.69 7.21
N VAL A 98 15.17 -10.78 7.60
CA VAL A 98 16.62 -11.05 7.66
C VAL A 98 16.92 -12.17 8.66
N MET A 99 16.36 -12.09 9.88
CA MET A 99 16.57 -13.11 10.92
C MET A 99 16.01 -14.47 10.48
N SER A 100 14.79 -14.49 9.94
CA SER A 100 14.15 -15.74 9.51
C SER A 100 14.93 -16.46 8.40
N VAL A 101 15.64 -15.72 7.54
CA VAL A 101 16.53 -16.28 6.51
C VAL A 101 17.88 -16.73 7.09
N ALA A 102 18.40 -16.02 8.10
CA ALA A 102 19.63 -16.39 8.79
C ALA A 102 19.46 -17.69 9.57
N ASP A 103 18.34 -17.82 10.28
CA ASP A 103 17.96 -18.99 11.08
C ASP A 103 17.48 -20.18 10.23
N LYS A 104 17.42 -20.01 8.90
CA LYS A 104 16.89 -20.99 7.93
C LYS A 104 15.42 -21.40 8.20
N ALA A 105 14.67 -20.60 8.95
CA ALA A 105 13.25 -20.82 9.22
C ALA A 105 12.39 -20.69 7.94
N VAL A 106 12.80 -19.80 7.03
CA VAL A 106 12.18 -19.64 5.70
C VAL A 106 13.25 -19.48 4.61
N SER A 107 12.90 -19.79 3.37
CA SER A 107 13.76 -19.53 2.22
C SER A 107 13.80 -18.04 1.88
N GLU A 108 14.91 -17.57 1.28
CA GLU A 108 15.05 -16.20 0.78
C GLU A 108 13.92 -15.80 -0.17
N ARG A 109 13.51 -16.72 -1.04
CA ARG A 109 12.43 -16.48 -2.00
C ARG A 109 11.11 -16.21 -1.28
N ARG A 110 10.74 -17.09 -0.34
CA ARG A 110 9.51 -16.93 0.45
C ARG A 110 9.53 -15.66 1.29
N ALA A 111 10.66 -15.33 1.91
CA ALA A 111 10.80 -14.10 2.68
C ALA A 111 10.65 -12.85 1.80
N ALA A 112 11.24 -12.84 0.61
CA ALA A 112 11.15 -11.74 -0.35
C ALA A 112 9.71 -11.53 -0.84
N ASP A 113 9.02 -12.63 -1.19
CA ASP A 113 7.62 -12.60 -1.62
C ASP A 113 6.69 -12.06 -0.53
N VAL A 114 6.86 -12.50 0.73
CA VAL A 114 6.01 -12.08 1.88
C VAL A 114 6.12 -10.59 2.17
N ILE A 115 7.29 -10.01 2.02
CA ILE A 115 7.52 -8.59 2.33
C ILE A 115 7.50 -7.70 1.08
N PHE A 116 7.15 -8.26 -0.08
CA PHE A 116 7.06 -7.58 -1.38
C PHE A 116 8.35 -6.83 -1.77
N VAL A 117 9.51 -7.47 -1.56
CA VAL A 117 10.80 -6.91 -2.00
C VAL A 117 11.48 -7.84 -2.98
N ASP A 118 12.36 -7.27 -3.79
CA ASP A 118 13.23 -8.06 -4.64
C ASP A 118 14.17 -8.95 -3.80
N ARG A 119 14.36 -10.19 -4.26
CA ARG A 119 15.20 -11.19 -3.58
C ARG A 119 16.63 -10.72 -3.41
N MET A 120 17.19 -9.99 -4.39
CA MET A 120 18.54 -9.46 -4.29
C MET A 120 18.64 -8.34 -3.25
N ALA A 121 17.60 -7.53 -3.07
CA ALA A 121 17.54 -6.58 -1.96
C ALA A 121 17.61 -7.28 -0.59
N LEU A 122 16.82 -8.33 -0.39
CA LEU A 122 16.86 -9.14 0.83
C LEU A 122 18.22 -9.83 1.05
N ARG A 123 18.83 -10.32 -0.03
CA ARG A 123 20.15 -10.95 0.02
C ARG A 123 21.26 -9.98 0.44
N ARG A 124 21.18 -8.72 0.00
CA ARG A 124 22.08 -7.65 0.47
C ARG A 124 21.88 -7.35 1.95
N TRP A 125 20.63 -7.26 2.42
CA TRP A 125 20.33 -7.00 3.83
C TRP A 125 20.80 -8.12 4.76
N SER A 126 20.67 -9.38 4.33
CA SER A 126 21.11 -10.54 5.11
C SER A 126 22.61 -10.81 5.06
N GLY A 127 23.40 -10.00 4.33
CA GLY A 127 24.85 -10.17 4.24
C GLY A 127 25.30 -11.42 3.49
N LYS A 128 24.40 -12.17 2.85
CA LYS A 128 24.74 -13.32 2.00
C LYS A 128 25.23 -12.84 0.64
N THR A 129 26.43 -12.24 0.59
CA THR A 129 27.09 -11.88 -0.67
C THR A 129 27.14 -13.10 -1.58
N ALA A 130 26.79 -12.94 -2.86
CA ALA A 130 26.94 -14.01 -3.84
C ALA A 130 28.41 -14.46 -3.89
N ASN A 131 28.66 -15.69 -3.44
CA ASN A 131 29.92 -16.42 -3.63
C ASN A 131 31.18 -15.81 -3.00
N THR A 132 31.30 -15.89 -1.68
CA THR A 132 32.61 -16.01 -1.00
C THR A 132 33.14 -17.45 -1.03
N ARG A 133 32.94 -18.18 -2.14
CA ARG A 133 33.48 -19.53 -2.39
C ARG A 133 34.28 -19.55 -3.69
N LYS A 134 35.43 -18.88 -3.73
CA LYS A 134 36.58 -19.26 -4.58
C LYS A 134 37.85 -18.44 -4.32
N ARG A 135 38.37 -18.37 -3.09
CA ARG A 135 39.73 -17.84 -2.86
C ARG A 135 40.53 -18.52 -1.73
N GLU A 136 40.16 -19.74 -1.34
CA GLU A 136 40.95 -20.48 -0.34
C GLU A 136 41.76 -21.65 -0.93
N SER A 137 41.55 -22.03 -2.19
CA SER A 137 42.28 -23.14 -2.82
C SER A 137 43.49 -22.75 -3.67
N ALA A 138 43.88 -21.46 -3.71
CA ALA A 138 45.01 -20.99 -4.52
C ALA A 138 46.31 -20.73 -3.72
N ARG A 139 46.31 -20.87 -2.38
CA ARG A 139 47.53 -20.67 -1.56
C ARG A 139 48.22 -21.96 -1.11
N SER A 140 47.66 -23.13 -1.43
CA SER A 140 48.24 -24.42 -1.03
C SER A 140 48.98 -25.17 -2.15
N GLN A 141 49.14 -24.57 -3.34
CA GLN A 141 49.87 -25.18 -4.46
C GLN A 141 51.24 -24.55 -4.77
N GLU A 142 51.65 -23.51 -4.05
CA GLU A 142 52.91 -22.79 -4.33
C GLU A 142 54.02 -23.08 -3.30
N GLN A 143 53.82 -24.06 -2.41
CA GLN A 143 54.85 -24.58 -1.48
C GLN A 143 55.30 -26.02 -1.80
N SER A 144 55.04 -26.51 -3.01
CA SER A 144 55.54 -27.82 -3.45
C SER A 144 55.93 -27.78 -4.93
N ARG A 145 56.96 -26.99 -5.25
CA ARG A 145 57.83 -27.20 -6.40
C ARG A 145 59.24 -26.77 -6.06
#